data_AF-A0A2E0JLG9-F1
#
_entry.id   AF-A0A2E0JLG9-F1
#
_cell.length_a   1.000
_cell.length_b   1.000
_cell.length_c   1.000
_cell.angle_alpha   90.00
_cell.angle_beta   90.00
_cell.angle_gamma   90.00
#
_symmetry.space_group_name_H-M   'P 1'
#
loop_
_entity.id
_entity.type
_entity.pdbx_description
1 polymer ?
#
loop_
_entity_poly.entity_id
_entity_poly.type
_entity_poly.pdbx_seq_one_letter_code
_entity_poly.pdbx_strand_id
1 'polypeptide(L)'
;MLSDSTKGFALIACSILLLSFSLELMQNHDDAESEYERECDLQYRALNGNVSTPNWGLCSELDESRSRKATSFMVSLAAFVLSGLIGTVMLLPGDENQR
;
A
#
# COMPACT_ATOMS: atom_id res chain seq x y z
N MET A 1 1.80 -5.67 32.72
CA MET A 1 2.19 -6.47 31.55
C MET A 1 0.90 -6.92 30.87
N LEU A 2 0.65 -6.57 29.61
CA LEU A 2 -0.52 -7.06 28.87
C LEU A 2 -0.36 -8.57 28.65
N SER A 3 -1.45 -9.34 28.76
CA SER A 3 -1.46 -10.76 28.39
C SER A 3 -1.16 -10.91 26.88
N ASP A 4 -0.47 -11.97 26.48
CA ASP A 4 -0.11 -12.21 25.08
C ASP A 4 -1.35 -12.30 24.18
N SER A 5 -2.47 -12.83 24.69
CA SER A 5 -3.75 -12.80 23.99
C SER A 5 -4.25 -11.37 23.74
N THR A 6 -4.09 -10.45 24.69
CA THR A 6 -4.49 -9.04 24.53
C THR A 6 -3.62 -8.35 23.47
N LYS A 7 -2.32 -8.66 23.42
CA LYS A 7 -1.40 -8.15 22.38
C LYS A 7 -1.75 -8.71 21.01
N GLY A 8 -2.08 -10.00 20.92
CA GLY A 8 -2.54 -10.64 19.69
C GLY A 8 -3.83 -10.00 19.14
N PHE A 9 -4.85 -9.81 19.98
CA PHE A 9 -6.08 -9.12 19.60
C PHE A 9 -5.82 -7.67 19.16
N ALA A 10 -4.96 -6.94 19.86
CA ALA A 10 -4.59 -5.57 19.48
C ALA A 10 -3.90 -5.53 18.11
N LEU A 11 -2.99 -6.47 17.82
CA LEU A 11 -2.32 -6.57 16.53
C LEU A 11 -3.29 -6.89 15.39
N ILE A 12 -4.27 -7.77 15.63
CA ILE A 12 -5.32 -8.04 14.63
C ILE A 12 -6.17 -6.79 14.38
N ALA A 13 -6.60 -6.08 15.43
CA ALA A 13 -7.33 -4.83 15.26
C ALA A 13 -6.52 -3.79 14.48
N CYS A 14 -5.22 -3.67 14.77
CA CYS A 14 -4.30 -2.83 14.00
C CYS A 14 -4.19 -3.29 12.53
N SER A 15 -4.15 -4.60 12.26
CA SER A 15 -4.12 -5.10 10.88
C SER A 15 -5.38 -4.74 10.09
N ILE A 16 -6.56 -4.77 10.72
CA ILE A 16 -7.82 -4.39 10.05
C ILE A 16 -7.77 -2.90 9.66
N LEU A 17 -7.27 -2.03 10.54
CA LEU A 17 -7.11 -0.61 10.25
C LEU A 17 -6.04 -0.37 9.15
N LEU A 18 -4.92 -1.09 9.20
CA LEU A 18 -3.88 -1.03 8.18
C LEU A 18 -4.38 -1.49 6.82
N LEU A 19 -5.29 -2.48 6.78
CA LEU A 19 -5.93 -2.90 5.55
C LEU A 19 -6.73 -1.77 4.92
N SER A 20 -7.63 -1.12 5.68
CA SER A 20 -8.39 0.03 5.18
C SER A 20 -7.47 1.16 4.68
N PHE A 21 -6.40 1.45 5.41
CA PHE A 21 -5.41 2.45 5.01
C PHE A 21 -4.63 2.05 3.74
N SER A 22 -4.28 0.77 3.59
CA SER A 22 -3.62 0.26 2.39
C SER A 22 -4.51 0.37 1.15
N LEU A 23 -5.83 0.16 1.28
CA LEU A 23 -6.78 0.31 0.17
C LEU A 23 -6.89 1.76 -0.30
N GLU A 24 -6.88 2.72 0.63
CA GLU A 24 -6.88 4.16 0.29
C GLU A 24 -5.56 4.58 -0.39
N LEU A 25 -4.43 4.04 0.08
CA LEU A 25 -3.12 4.25 -0.56
C LEU A 25 -3.04 3.64 -1.96
N MET A 26 -3.68 2.50 -2.20
CA MET A 26 -3.78 1.88 -3.52
C MET A 26 -4.54 2.78 -4.49
N GLN A 27 -5.72 3.28 -4.11
CA GLN A 27 -6.48 4.21 -4.95
C GLN A 27 -5.69 5.47 -5.30
N ASN A 28 -5.00 6.05 -4.30
CA ASN A 28 -4.14 7.22 -4.52
C ASN A 28 -2.97 6.94 -5.47
N HIS A 29 -2.45 5.69 -5.49
CA HIS A 29 -1.41 5.26 -6.42
C HIS A 29 -1.97 5.10 -7.84
N ASP A 30 -3.12 4.43 -7.99
CA ASP A 30 -3.79 4.23 -9.27
C ASP A 30 -4.17 5.57 -9.91
N ASP A 31 -4.67 6.53 -9.12
CA ASP A 31 -4.97 7.89 -9.59
C ASP A 31 -3.72 8.62 -10.09
N ALA A 32 -2.59 8.48 -9.38
CA ALA A 32 -1.31 9.08 -9.77
C ALA A 32 -0.72 8.44 -11.03
N GLU A 33 -0.90 7.13 -11.19
CA GLU A 33 -0.49 6.40 -12.39
C GLU A 33 -1.31 6.81 -13.60
N SER A 34 -2.63 6.93 -13.45
CA SER A 34 -3.55 7.41 -14.49
C SER A 34 -3.21 8.84 -14.94
N GLU A 35 -2.86 9.72 -14.00
CA GLU A 35 -2.42 11.09 -14.31
C GLU A 35 -1.09 11.09 -15.08
N TYR A 36 -0.12 10.28 -14.66
CA TYR A 36 1.14 10.13 -15.37
C TYR A 36 0.96 9.56 -16.78
N GLU A 37 0.14 8.52 -16.96
CA GLU A 37 -0.14 7.96 -18.30
C GLU A 37 -0.77 8.99 -19.23
N ARG A 38 -1.74 9.76 -18.72
CA ARG A 38 -2.42 10.78 -19.51
C ARG A 38 -1.49 11.90 -19.96
N GLU A 39 -0.56 12.32 -19.10
CA GLU A 39 0.29 13.48 -19.35
C GLU A 39 1.64 13.14 -19.97
N CYS A 40 2.19 11.97 -19.68
CA CYS A 40 3.59 11.64 -19.95
C CYS A 40 3.77 10.41 -20.84
N ASP A 41 2.79 9.49 -20.89
CA ASP A 41 2.89 8.34 -21.78
C ASP A 41 2.63 8.73 -23.25
N LEU A 42 3.66 8.56 -24.07
CA LEU A 42 3.63 8.92 -25.49
C LEU A 42 2.65 8.04 -26.28
N GLN A 43 2.47 6.78 -25.87
CA GLN A 43 1.60 5.84 -26.57
C GLN A 43 0.12 6.17 -26.31
N TYR A 44 -0.25 6.39 -25.06
CA TYR A 44 -1.59 6.79 -24.62
C TYR A 44 -1.99 8.16 -25.19
N ARG A 45 -1.07 9.13 -25.20
CA ARG A 45 -1.31 10.44 -25.85
C ARG A 45 -1.50 10.33 -27.35
N ALA A 46 -0.74 9.48 -28.04
CA ALA A 46 -0.92 9.23 -29.46
C ALA A 46 -2.28 8.57 -29.77
N LEU A 47 -2.74 7.63 -28.93
CA LEU A 47 -4.08 7.02 -29.01
C LEU A 47 -5.20 8.04 -28.84
N ASN A 48 -5.02 9.02 -27.94
CA ASN A 48 -5.98 10.12 -27.72
C ASN A 48 -5.84 11.29 -28.73
N GLY A 49 -5.02 11.15 -29.76
CA GLY A 49 -4.84 12.17 -30.80
C GLY A 49 -4.05 13.40 -30.35
N ASN A 50 -3.40 13.36 -29.18
CA ASN A 50 -2.52 14.43 -28.69
C ASN A 50 -1.06 14.14 -29.03
N VAL A 51 -0.58 14.69 -30.13
CA VAL A 51 0.81 14.53 -30.63
C VAL A 51 1.79 15.60 -30.12
N SER A 52 1.36 16.44 -29.17
CA SER A 52 2.24 17.46 -28.60
C SER A 52 3.29 16.83 -27.68
N THR A 53 4.53 17.31 -27.75
CA THR A 53 5.61 16.87 -26.85
C THR A 53 5.22 17.08 -25.39
N PRO A 54 5.35 16.08 -24.52
CA PRO A 54 5.04 16.21 -23.10
C PRO A 54 6.01 17.18 -22.40
N ASN A 55 5.55 17.78 -21.32
CA ASN A 55 6.40 18.64 -20.49
C ASN A 55 7.26 17.76 -19.57
N TRP A 56 8.52 17.55 -19.95
CA TRP A 56 9.44 16.69 -19.22
C TRP A 56 9.68 17.11 -17.76
N GLY A 57 9.59 18.41 -17.44
CA GLY A 57 9.71 18.89 -16.07
C GLY A 57 8.53 18.45 -15.20
N LEU A 58 7.31 18.53 -15.75
CA LEU A 58 6.09 18.05 -15.11
C LEU A 58 6.12 16.53 -14.96
N CYS A 59 6.57 15.80 -15.98
CA CYS A 59 6.68 14.35 -15.93
C CYS A 59 7.66 13.84 -14.89
N SER A 60 8.78 14.54 -14.67
CA SER A 60 9.72 14.21 -13.60
C SER A 60 9.07 14.34 -12.21
N GLU A 61 8.24 15.36 -12.01
CA GLU A 61 7.56 15.59 -10.73
C GLU A 61 6.45 14.56 -10.50
N LEU A 62 5.68 14.22 -11.54
CA LEU A 62 4.67 13.18 -11.46
C LEU A 62 5.28 11.80 -11.19
N ASP A 63 6.41 11.45 -11.82
CA ASP A 63 7.09 10.16 -11.60
C ASP A 63 7.60 10.03 -10.15
N GLU A 64 8.19 11.09 -9.59
CA GLU A 64 8.60 11.11 -8.18
C GLU A 64 7.40 10.94 -7.24
N SER A 65 6.29 11.62 -7.54
CA SER A 65 5.06 11.51 -6.75
C SER A 65 4.47 10.09 -6.78
N ARG A 66 4.48 9.43 -7.96
CA ARG A 66 4.02 8.05 -8.14
C ARG A 66 4.87 7.08 -7.34
N SER A 67 6.20 7.20 -7.44
CA SER A 67 7.15 6.35 -6.72
C SER A 67 6.99 6.46 -5.20
N ARG A 68 6.79 7.69 -4.69
CA ARG A 68 6.55 7.92 -3.27
C ARG A 68 5.23 7.30 -2.79
N LYS A 69 4.15 7.47 -3.55
CA LYS A 69 2.84 6.86 -3.27
C LYS A 69 2.91 5.33 -3.30
N ALA A 70 3.58 4.75 -4.30
CA ALA A 70 3.82 3.31 -4.42
C ALA A 70 4.57 2.76 -3.20
N THR A 71 5.63 3.46 -2.79
CA THR A 71 6.42 3.09 -1.62
C THR A 71 5.58 3.10 -0.35
N SER A 72 4.77 4.14 -0.13
CA SER A 72 3.87 4.20 1.03
C SER A 72 2.83 3.08 1.04
N PHE A 73 2.28 2.73 -0.13
CA PHE A 73 1.37 1.59 -0.27
C PHE A 73 2.07 0.27 0.10
N MET A 74 3.24 -0.01 -0.47
CA MET A 74 3.99 -1.24 -0.19
C MET A 74 4.40 -1.37 1.28
N VAL A 75 4.83 -0.28 1.92
CA VAL A 75 5.18 -0.27 3.35
C VAL A 75 3.95 -0.54 4.21
N SER A 76 2.82 0.10 3.90
CA SER A 76 1.55 -0.13 4.60
C SER A 76 1.09 -1.59 4.47
N LEU A 77 1.14 -2.13 3.26
CA LEU A 77 0.79 -3.53 2.97
C LEU A 77 1.70 -4.51 3.73
N ALA A 78 3.01 -4.26 3.76
CA ALA A 78 3.95 -5.08 4.51
C ALA A 78 3.64 -5.04 6.02
N ALA A 79 3.36 -3.85 6.58
CA ALA A 79 2.97 -3.70 7.98
C ALA A 79 1.65 -4.43 8.29
N PHE A 80 0.68 -4.38 7.39
CA PHE A 80 -0.57 -5.13 7.49
C PHE A 80 -0.30 -6.64 7.60
N VAL A 81 0.47 -7.20 6.66
CA VAL A 81 0.75 -8.65 6.63
C VAL A 81 1.51 -9.10 7.88
N LEU A 82 2.55 -8.35 8.28
CA LEU A 82 3.35 -8.68 9.46
C LEU A 82 2.52 -8.61 10.75
N SER A 83 1.73 -7.54 10.94
CA SER A 83 0.88 -7.40 12.13
C SER A 83 -0.20 -8.47 12.20
N GLY A 84 -0.84 -8.81 11.08
CA GLY A 84 -1.83 -9.88 11.00
C GLY A 84 -1.23 -11.25 11.34
N LEU A 85 -0.06 -11.59 10.76
CA LEU A 85 0.63 -12.85 11.03
C LEU A 85 1.05 -12.97 12.49
N ILE A 86 1.73 -11.95 13.04
CA ILE A 86 2.20 -11.97 14.43
C ILE A 86 1.01 -12.04 15.40
N GLY A 87 -0.04 -11.25 15.14
CA GLY A 87 -1.25 -11.26 15.97
C GLY A 87 -1.94 -12.62 15.99
N THR A 88 -2.01 -13.28 14.84
CA THR A 88 -2.60 -14.62 14.72
C THR A 88 -1.76 -15.67 15.45
N VAL A 89 -0.43 -15.63 15.32
CA VAL A 89 0.48 -16.55 16.03
C VAL A 89 0.36 -16.39 17.55
N MET A 90 0.23 -15.17 18.06
CA MET A 90 0.05 -14.90 19.49
C MET A 90 -1.30 -15.38 20.06
N LEU A 91 -2.31 -15.53 19.20
CA LEU A 91 -3.63 -16.03 19.59
C LEU A 91 -3.78 -17.54 19.43
N LEU A 92 -2.86 -18.17 18.69
CA LEU A 92 -2.86 -19.61 18.55
C LEU A 92 -2.47 -20.23 19.90
N PRO A 93 -3.32 -21.08 20.51
CA PRO A 93 -2.91 -21.80 21.71
C PRO A 93 -1.72 -22.69 21.31
N GLY A 94 -0.54 -22.36 21.84
CA GLY A 94 0.60 -23.25 21.81
C GLY A 94 0.19 -24.54 22.51
N ASP A 95 0.65 -25.67 21.99
CA ASP A 95 0.48 -26.99 22.59
C ASP A 95 1.27 -27.05 23.92
N GLU A 96 0.76 -26.35 24.94
CA GLU A 96 1.24 -26.40 26.32
C GLU A 96 0.53 -27.52 27.09
N ASN A 97 -0.30 -28.33 26.43
CA ASN A 97 -1.05 -29.45 27.01
C ASN A 97 -0.41 -30.82 26.73
N GLN A 98 0.87 -30.86 26.37
CA GLN A 98 1.71 -32.07 26.41
C GLN A 98 2.87 -31.94 27.41
N ARG A 99 2.56 -31.86 28.70
CA ARG A 99 3.24 -32.64 29.76
C ARG A 99 2.61 -32.47 31.13
#